data_AF-A0A2N7KJ33-F1
#
_entry.id   AF-A0A2N7KJ33-F1
#
_cell.length_a   1.000
_cell.length_b   1.000
_cell.length_c   1.000
_cell.angle_alpha   90.00
_cell.angle_beta   90.00
_cell.angle_gamma   90.00
#
_symmetry.space_group_name_H-M   'P 1'
#
loop_
_entity.id
_entity.type
_entity.pdbx_description
1 polymer ?
#
loop_
_entity_poly.entity_id
_entity_poly.type
_entity_poly.pdbx_seq_one_letter_code
_entity_poly.pdbx_strand_id
1 'polypeptide(L)'
;MSIDNPIPMRLKEVRKKAKISQKELGVRIGIDESSASARMNQYEKGKHTPDISTLKKMANELGVPLSYFFCEDECSAKLVCLIAEMSDKEKRELIEKMESSKPVAE
;
A
#
# COMPACT_ATOMS: atom_id res chain seq x y z
N MET A 1 19.59 -0.45 13.62
CA MET A 1 19.11 -0.24 12.24
C MET A 1 17.83 0.57 12.35
N SER A 2 17.74 1.73 11.69
CA SER A 2 16.46 2.45 11.65
C SER A 2 15.44 1.57 10.94
N ILE A 3 14.24 1.47 11.50
CA ILE A 3 13.10 0.89 10.80
C ILE A 3 12.73 1.90 9.74
N ASP A 4 13.07 1.63 8.48
CA ASP A 4 12.69 2.49 7.37
C ASP A 4 11.18 2.39 7.16
N ASN A 5 10.50 3.54 7.19
CA ASN A 5 9.06 3.60 6.95
C ASN A 5 8.77 3.04 5.54
N PRO A 6 7.93 2.00 5.39
CA PRO A 6 7.64 1.40 4.08
C PRO A 6 6.72 2.26 3.20
N ILE A 7 6.02 3.24 3.78
CA ILE A 7 5.01 4.04 3.07
C ILE A 7 5.60 4.78 1.85
N PRO A 8 6.73 5.50 1.94
CA PRO A 8 7.27 6.26 0.81
C PRO A 8 7.65 5.37 -0.37
N MET A 9 8.29 4.21 -0.11
CA MET A 9 8.68 3.28 -1.16
C MET A 9 7.45 2.64 -1.82
N ARG A 10 6.45 2.22 -1.02
CA ARG A 10 5.22 1.59 -1.52
C ARG A 10 4.37 2.55 -2.33
N LEU A 11 4.22 3.78 -1.86
CA LEU A 11 3.51 4.83 -2.58
C LEU A 11 4.13 5.08 -3.96
N LYS A 12 5.45 5.23 -4.01
CA LYS A 12 6.17 5.45 -5.26
C LYS A 12 6.04 4.24 -6.20
N GLU A 13 6.14 3.03 -5.68
CA GLU A 13 6.03 1.79 -6.43
C GLU A 13 4.66 1.65 -7.10
N VAL A 14 3.58 1.72 -6.31
CA VAL A 14 2.22 1.54 -6.84
C VAL A 14 1.80 2.69 -7.75
N ARG A 15 2.19 3.94 -7.45
CA ARG A 15 1.94 5.07 -8.36
C ARG A 15 2.62 4.85 -9.71
N LYS A 16 3.87 4.39 -9.72
CA LYS A 16 4.58 4.08 -10.97
C LYS A 16 3.91 2.94 -11.73
N LYS A 17 3.42 1.91 -11.04
CA LYS A 17 2.62 0.82 -11.65
C LYS A 17 1.33 1.35 -12.29
N ALA A 18 0.67 2.31 -11.65
CA ALA A 18 -0.51 3.00 -12.17
C ALA A 18 -0.19 4.01 -13.31
N LYS A 19 1.09 4.28 -13.60
CA LYS A 19 1.57 5.18 -14.67
C LYS A 19 1.06 6.63 -14.58
N ILE A 20 0.75 7.11 -13.38
CA ILE A 20 0.32 8.49 -13.14
C ILE A 20 1.42 9.33 -12.49
N SER A 21 1.39 10.64 -12.71
CA SER A 21 2.35 11.56 -12.09
C SER A 21 2.06 11.79 -10.61
N GLN A 22 3.03 12.32 -9.85
CA GLN A 22 2.81 12.76 -8.46
C GLN A 22 1.71 13.82 -8.39
N LYS A 23 1.76 14.83 -9.26
CA LYS A 23 0.73 15.88 -9.34
C LYS A 23 -0.65 15.28 -9.58
N GLU A 24 -0.76 14.37 -10.55
CA GLU A 24 -2.01 13.72 -10.91
C GLU A 24 -2.60 12.92 -9.75
N LEU A 25 -1.82 12.05 -9.10
CA LEU A 25 -2.29 11.32 -7.92
C LEU A 25 -2.77 12.28 -6.83
N GLY A 26 -2.01 13.35 -6.57
CA GLY A 26 -2.39 14.35 -5.57
C GLY A 26 -3.74 15.01 -5.87
N VAL A 27 -3.97 15.40 -7.13
CA VAL A 27 -5.26 15.98 -7.57
C VAL A 27 -6.40 14.97 -7.41
N ARG A 28 -6.19 13.71 -7.83
CA ARG A 28 -7.23 12.68 -7.74
C ARG A 28 -7.68 12.36 -6.30
N ILE A 29 -6.78 12.48 -5.32
CA ILE A 29 -7.12 12.31 -3.90
C ILE A 29 -7.64 13.60 -3.23
N GLY A 30 -7.85 14.67 -4.00
CA GLY A 30 -8.44 15.94 -3.54
C GLY A 30 -7.44 16.93 -2.95
N ILE A 31 -6.15 16.84 -3.28
CA ILE A 31 -5.17 17.88 -2.96
C ILE A 31 -5.28 18.98 -4.03
N ASP A 32 -5.27 20.24 -3.58
CA ASP A 32 -5.25 21.40 -4.47
C ASP A 32 -4.13 21.31 -5.51
N GLU A 33 -4.44 21.62 -6.78
CA GLU A 33 -3.56 21.42 -7.92
C GLU A 33 -2.21 22.14 -7.77
N SER A 34 -2.20 23.34 -7.16
CA SER A 34 -0.99 24.13 -6.94
C SER A 34 -0.03 23.47 -5.94
N SER A 35 -0.55 22.64 -5.03
CA SER A 35 0.21 21.98 -3.97
C SER A 35 0.40 20.47 -4.15
N ALA A 36 -0.35 19.86 -5.07
CA ALA A 36 -0.41 18.41 -5.28
C ALA A 36 0.97 17.79 -5.53
N SER A 37 1.74 18.35 -6.48
CA SER A 37 3.08 17.84 -6.82
C SER A 37 4.03 17.88 -5.61
N ALA A 38 4.08 19.03 -4.91
CA ALA A 38 4.97 19.22 -3.77
C ALA A 38 4.62 18.28 -2.61
N ARG A 39 3.33 18.16 -2.27
CA ARG A 39 2.85 17.30 -1.18
C ARG A 39 3.11 15.82 -1.46
N MET A 40 2.84 15.37 -2.68
CA MET A 40 3.10 13.98 -3.07
C MET A 40 4.60 13.64 -3.08
N ASN A 41 5.46 14.57 -3.52
CA ASN A 41 6.91 14.41 -3.42
C ASN A 41 7.39 14.32 -1.96
N GLN A 42 6.79 15.08 -1.04
CA GLN A 42 7.13 15.00 0.39
C GLN A 42 6.77 13.63 0.99
N TYR A 43 5.64 13.04 0.58
CA TYR A 43 5.25 11.70 0.97
C TYR A 43 6.19 10.62 0.40
N GLU A 44 6.51 10.68 -0.89
CA GLU A 44 7.42 9.71 -1.53
C GLU A 44 8.89 9.81 -1.07
N LYS A 45 9.28 10.95 -0.50
CA LYS A 45 10.60 11.13 0.13
C LYS A 45 10.60 10.85 1.64
N GLY A 46 9.44 10.54 2.24
CA GLY A 46 9.31 10.33 3.68
C GLY A 46 9.50 11.59 4.53
N LYS A 47 9.48 12.80 3.93
CA LYS A 47 9.57 14.07 4.68
C LYS A 47 8.31 14.28 5.54
N HIS A 48 7.17 13.85 5.03
CA HIS A 48 5.91 13.82 5.77
C HIS A 48 5.29 12.43 5.62
N THR A 49 4.62 11.97 6.67
CA THR A 49 3.82 10.75 6.63
C THR A 49 2.36 11.15 6.39
N PRO A 50 1.71 10.64 5.33
CA PRO A 50 0.27 10.84 5.17
C PRO A 50 -0.49 10.19 6.33
N ASP A 51 -1.61 10.78 6.72
CA ASP A 51 -2.51 10.15 7.68
C ASP A 51 -3.23 8.94 7.06
N ILE A 52 -3.88 8.14 7.90
CA ILE A 52 -4.61 6.94 7.46
C ILE A 52 -5.71 7.28 6.43
N SER A 53 -6.38 8.43 6.59
CA SER A 53 -7.43 8.87 5.65
C SER A 53 -6.86 9.13 4.26
N THR A 54 -5.72 9.80 4.19
CA THR A 54 -4.99 10.10 2.95
C THR A 54 -4.44 8.81 2.33
N LEU A 55 -3.86 7.92 3.13
CA LEU A 55 -3.44 6.60 2.64
C LEU A 55 -4.60 5.79 2.10
N LYS A 56 -5.77 5.83 2.73
CA LYS A 56 -6.96 5.13 2.26
C LYS A 56 -7.45 5.70 0.91
N LYS A 57 -7.43 7.02 0.73
CA LYS A 57 -7.73 7.65 -0.57
C LYS A 57 -6.75 7.21 -1.66
N MET A 58 -5.44 7.22 -1.35
CA MET A 58 -4.41 6.73 -2.27
C MET A 58 -4.61 5.25 -2.61
N ALA A 59 -4.90 4.40 -1.62
CA ALA A 59 -5.16 2.97 -1.83
C ALA A 59 -6.32 2.74 -2.79
N ASN A 60 -7.45 3.43 -2.54
CA ASN A 60 -8.63 3.33 -3.39
C ASN A 60 -8.33 3.81 -4.83
N GLU A 61 -7.61 4.93 -4.99
CA GLU A 61 -7.24 5.48 -6.30
C GLU A 61 -6.25 4.56 -7.05
N LEU A 62 -5.34 3.92 -6.33
CA LEU A 62 -4.26 3.10 -6.91
C LEU A 62 -4.62 1.62 -7.03
N GLY A 63 -5.83 1.23 -6.62
CA GLY A 63 -6.31 -0.15 -6.71
C GLY A 63 -5.54 -1.13 -5.83
N VAL A 64 -5.13 -0.73 -4.63
CA VAL A 64 -4.41 -1.58 -3.67
C VAL A 64 -5.06 -1.52 -2.28
N PRO A 65 -4.97 -2.59 -1.47
CA PRO A 65 -5.45 -2.55 -0.09
C PRO A 65 -4.61 -1.57 0.75
N LEU A 66 -5.22 -0.99 1.78
CA LEU A 66 -4.52 -0.07 2.71
C LEU A 66 -3.28 -0.72 3.33
N SER A 67 -3.33 -2.03 3.62
CA SER A 67 -2.21 -2.81 4.18
C SER A 67 -0.96 -2.80 3.29
N TYR A 68 -1.10 -2.59 1.97
CA TYR A 68 0.02 -2.54 1.03
C TYR A 68 1.08 -1.50 1.41
N PHE A 69 0.66 -0.34 1.96
CA PHE A 69 1.58 0.72 2.37
C PHE A 69 2.46 0.37 3.57
N PHE A 70 2.12 -0.71 4.29
CA PHE A 70 2.82 -1.15 5.49
C PHE A 70 3.72 -2.38 5.25
N CYS A 71 3.77 -2.90 4.02
CA CYS A 71 4.60 -4.06 3.69
C CYS A 71 6.07 -3.66 3.49
N GLU A 72 6.98 -4.27 4.25
CA GLU A 72 8.42 -4.00 4.14
C GLU A 72 9.05 -4.69 2.92
N ASP A 73 8.61 -5.91 2.58
CA ASP A 73 9.17 -6.74 1.51
C ASP A 73 8.19 -6.99 0.34
N GLU A 74 8.71 -7.29 -0.84
CA GLU A 74 7.91 -7.48 -2.05
C GLU A 74 6.93 -8.65 -1.96
N CYS A 75 7.28 -9.72 -1.23
CA CYS A 75 6.42 -10.89 -1.06
C CYS A 75 5.17 -10.53 -0.26
N SER A 76 5.33 -9.87 0.88
CA SER A 76 4.22 -9.38 1.70
C SER A 76 3.32 -8.43 0.92
N ALA A 77 3.90 -7.49 0.17
CA ALA A 77 3.16 -6.54 -0.64
C ALA A 77 2.33 -7.22 -1.75
N LYS A 78 2.90 -8.24 -2.39
CA LYS A 78 2.19 -9.05 -3.39
C LYS A 78 1.08 -9.88 -2.75
N LEU A 79 1.35 -10.51 -1.59
CA LEU A 79 0.37 -11.32 -0.87
C LEU A 79 -0.85 -10.51 -0.47
N VAL A 80 -0.68 -9.32 0.10
CA VAL A 80 -1.84 -8.51 0.52
C VAL A 80 -2.71 -8.09 -0.67
N CYS A 81 -2.12 -7.79 -1.83
CA CYS A 81 -2.88 -7.51 -3.05
C CYS A 81 -3.64 -8.74 -3.54
N LEU A 82 -3.01 -9.92 -3.57
CA LEU A 82 -3.68 -11.16 -3.97
C LEU A 82 -4.83 -11.51 -3.03
N ILE A 83 -4.62 -11.36 -1.71
CA ILE A 83 -5.65 -11.59 -0.69
C ILE A 83 -6.80 -10.60 -0.84
N ALA A 84 -6.53 -9.35 -1.22
CA ALA A 84 -7.59 -8.35 -1.39
C ALA A 84 -8.60 -8.74 -2.48
N GLU A 85 -8.15 -9.41 -3.54
CA GLU A 85 -9.00 -9.87 -4.66
C GLU A 85 -9.75 -11.17 -4.36
N MET A 86 -9.39 -11.90 -3.30
CA MET A 86 -10.05 -13.14 -2.92
C MET A 86 -11.41 -12.89 -2.27
N SER A 87 -12.36 -13.78 -2.55
CA SER A 87 -13.61 -13.89 -1.80
C SER A 87 -13.38 -14.31 -0.35
N ASP A 88 -14.34 -14.05 0.53
CA ASP A 88 -14.25 -14.45 1.94
C ASP A 88 -14.16 -15.97 2.11
N LYS A 89 -14.73 -16.75 1.17
CA LYS A 89 -14.62 -18.20 1.17
C LYS A 89 -13.18 -18.64 0.90
N GLU A 90 -12.57 -18.13 -0.17
CA GLU A 90 -11.19 -18.45 -0.53
C GLU A 90 -10.20 -18.00 0.56
N LYS A 91 -10.46 -16.87 1.22
CA LYS A 91 -9.65 -16.40 2.37
C LYS A 91 -9.70 -17.39 3.53
N ARG A 92 -10.89 -17.92 3.87
CA ARG A 92 -11.03 -18.93 4.94
C ARG A 92 -10.31 -20.22 4.60
N GLU A 93 -10.48 -20.73 3.38
CA GLU A 93 -9.78 -21.92 2.89
C GLU A 93 -8.25 -21.74 2.93
N LEU A 94 -7.76 -20.55 2.57
CA LEU A 94 -6.33 -20.22 2.67
C LEU A 94 -5.85 -20.23 4.12
N ILE A 95 -6.59 -19.64 5.05
CA ILE A 95 -6.26 -19.62 6.47
C ILE A 95 -6.17 -21.06 7.01
N GLU A 96 -7.18 -21.88 6.76
CA GLU A 96 -7.22 -23.29 7.19
C GLU A 96 -6.02 -24.09 6.65
N LYS A 97 -5.69 -23.90 5.37
CA LYS A 97 -4.53 -24.54 4.74
C LYS A 97 -3.21 -24.11 5.41
N MET A 98 -3.05 -22.83 5.69
CA MET A 98 -1.83 -22.29 6.31
C MET A 98 -1.68 -22.76 7.76
N GLU A 99 -2.78 -22.80 8.52
CA GLU A 99 -2.79 -23.31 9.90
C GLU A 99 -2.47 -24.81 9.96
N SER A 100 -3.02 -25.61 9.04
CA SER A 100 -2.75 -27.05 8.95
C SER A 100 -1.32 -27.38 8.49
N SER A 101 -0.64 -26.42 7.87
CA SER A 101 0.73 -26.57 7.37
C SER A 101 1.81 -26.09 8.35
N LYS A 102 1.42 -25.53 9.51
CA LYS A 102 2.39 -25.16 10.54
C LYS A 102 3.03 -26.45 11.07
N PRO A 103 4.37 -26.60 11.01
CA PRO A 103 5.01 -27.64 11.80
C PRO A 103 4.64 -27.37 13.26
N VAL A 104 4.20 -28.41 13.97
CA VAL A 104 4.04 -28.36 15.42
C VAL A 104 5.39 -27.89 15.96
N ALA A 105 5.43 -26.67 16.52
CA ALA A 105 6.60 -26.20 17.22
C ALA A 105 6.75 -27.10 18.46
N GLU A 106 7.73 -28.01 18.43
CA GLU A 106 8.29 -28.63 19.64
C GLU A 106 9.11 -27.61 20.43
#